data_AF-A0A9E2HXQ9-F1
#
_entry.id   AF-A0A9E2HXQ9-F1
#
_cell.length_a   1.000
_cell.length_b   1.000
_cell.length_c   1.000
_cell.angle_alpha   90.00
_cell.angle_beta   90.00
_cell.angle_gamma   90.00
#
_symmetry.space_group_name_H-M   'P 1'
#
loop_
_entity.id
_entity.type
_entity.pdbx_description
1 polymer ?
#
loop_
_entity_poly.entity_id
_entity_poly.type
_entity_poly.pdbx_seq_one_letter_code
_entity_poly.pdbx_strand_id
1 'polypeptide(L)'
;HEKGRPIWMIKEKGFPFFVGQSEKFATEKGARDDALRHALKKAAVYINTLVTDKFQKLLASHNVSSQIKDPTVVSREFEEQLSTALVNRMAVREWYEEKWQDESGRTYWIAFLLSEVPASSIDETYKRTAQIEKGIMQKRYDEALDEKAKEQFKAALDAFDEAIRRGFEP
;
A
#
# COMPACT_ATOMS: atom_id res chain seq x y z
N HIS A 1 19.89 6.31 27.07
CA HIS A 1 20.27 6.21 25.65
C HIS A 1 21.31 5.10 25.50
N GLU A 2 20.93 3.93 24.99
CA GLU A 2 21.91 2.93 24.53
C GLU A 2 22.63 3.49 23.31
N LYS A 3 23.95 3.63 23.41
CA LYS A 3 24.81 4.15 22.34
C LYS A 3 24.69 3.22 21.12
N GLY A 4 24.26 3.75 19.98
CA GLY A 4 24.34 3.06 18.69
C GLY A 4 23.02 2.68 18.02
N ARG A 5 21.86 2.88 18.67
CA ARG A 5 20.56 2.67 17.99
C ARG A 5 20.28 3.80 16.98
N PRO A 6 20.00 3.48 15.70
CA PRO A 6 19.58 4.48 14.73
C PRO A 6 18.29 5.20 15.14
N ILE A 7 18.22 6.50 14.88
CA ILE A 7 17.06 7.34 15.25
C ILE A 7 15.77 6.87 14.59
N TRP A 8 15.85 6.29 13.38
CA TRP A 8 14.67 5.81 12.65
C TRP A 8 13.98 4.61 13.32
N MET A 9 14.64 3.93 14.27
CA MET A 9 13.98 2.90 15.10
C MET A 9 12.97 3.50 16.09
N ILE A 10 13.18 4.76 16.47
CA ILE A 10 12.40 5.45 17.51
C ILE A 10 11.41 6.43 16.86
N LYS A 11 11.81 7.06 15.76
CA LYS A 11 11.00 8.05 15.04
C LYS A 11 10.81 7.63 13.59
N GLU A 12 9.56 7.45 13.19
CA GLU A 12 9.22 7.17 11.80
C GLU A 12 9.68 8.32 10.90
N LYS A 13 10.29 7.97 9.76
CA LYS A 13 10.74 8.94 8.75
C LYS A 13 9.59 9.51 7.90
N GLY A 14 8.38 8.99 8.04
CA GLY A 14 7.25 9.31 7.17
C GLY A 14 7.35 8.63 5.80
N PHE A 15 6.30 8.76 4.99
CA PHE A 15 6.27 8.23 3.63
C PHE A 15 7.43 8.81 2.79
N PRO A 16 8.13 8.02 1.96
CA PRO A 16 7.86 6.62 1.58
C PRO A 16 8.61 5.54 2.40
N PHE A 17 9.04 5.86 3.63
CA PHE A 17 9.84 4.96 4.45
C PHE A 17 9.00 4.15 5.43
N PHE A 18 9.36 2.88 5.62
CA PHE A 18 8.69 1.97 6.53
C PHE A 18 9.70 1.23 7.41
N VAL A 19 9.34 1.04 8.68
CA VAL A 19 10.19 0.35 9.66
C VAL A 19 9.62 -1.03 9.98
N GLY A 20 10.35 -2.05 9.57
CA GLY A 20 10.14 -3.44 9.96
C GLY A 20 10.89 -3.78 11.24
N GLN A 21 10.30 -4.65 12.04
CA GLN A 21 10.89 -5.19 13.27
C GLN A 21 10.54 -6.66 13.36
N SER A 22 11.49 -7.49 13.73
CA SER A 22 11.24 -8.92 13.99
C SER A 22 10.83 -9.18 15.43
N GLU A 23 10.21 -10.34 15.64
CA GLU A 23 10.23 -10.99 16.95
C GLU A 23 11.63 -11.52 17.30
N LYS A 24 11.75 -12.27 18.41
CA LYS A 24 12.99 -12.95 18.80
C LYS A 24 13.17 -14.23 18.00
N PHE A 25 14.25 -14.33 17.23
CA PHE A 25 14.57 -15.54 16.45
C PHE A 25 15.87 -16.19 16.89
N ALA A 26 15.95 -17.52 16.78
CA ALA A 26 17.18 -18.26 17.06
C ALA A 26 18.30 -17.97 16.04
N THR A 27 17.95 -17.44 14.86
CA THR A 27 18.89 -17.12 13.77
C THR A 27 18.73 -15.69 13.27
N GLU A 28 19.84 -15.07 12.88
CA GLU A 28 19.87 -13.75 12.25
C GLU A 28 19.00 -13.72 10.98
N LYS A 29 19.09 -14.76 10.16
CA LYS A 29 18.26 -14.91 8.95
C LYS A 29 16.77 -14.88 9.28
N GLY A 30 16.34 -15.63 10.30
CA GLY A 30 14.94 -15.65 10.73
C GLY A 30 14.45 -14.26 11.15
N ALA A 31 15.29 -13.53 11.90
CA ALA A 31 14.99 -12.15 12.29
C ALA A 31 14.87 -11.22 11.08
N ARG A 32 15.83 -11.26 10.13
CA ARG A 32 15.78 -10.44 8.92
C ARG A 32 14.53 -10.73 8.07
N ASP A 33 14.24 -11.99 7.81
CA ASP A 33 13.08 -12.39 7.01
C ASP A 33 11.77 -11.90 7.65
N ASP A 34 11.69 -11.93 8.97
CA ASP A 34 10.53 -11.49 9.72
C ASP A 34 10.37 -9.97 9.74
N ALA A 35 11.46 -9.22 9.98
CA ALA A 35 11.46 -7.77 9.89
C ALA A 35 11.07 -7.29 8.48
N LEU A 36 11.51 -7.99 7.42
CA LEU A 36 11.12 -7.70 6.05
C LEU A 36 9.61 -7.89 5.83
N ARG A 37 9.05 -9.03 6.27
CA ARG A 37 7.60 -9.28 6.20
C ARG A 37 6.80 -8.23 6.97
N HIS A 38 7.28 -7.83 8.14
CA HIS A 38 6.64 -6.80 8.93
C HIS A 38 6.65 -5.43 8.22
N ALA A 39 7.77 -5.04 7.61
CA ALA A 39 7.86 -3.82 6.81
C ALA A 39 6.89 -3.84 5.62
N LEU A 40 6.84 -4.96 4.87
CA LEU A 40 5.90 -5.14 3.76
C LEU A 40 4.45 -4.97 4.21
N LYS A 41 4.07 -5.61 5.32
CA LYS A 41 2.71 -5.51 5.87
C LYS A 41 2.35 -4.07 6.26
N LYS A 42 3.27 -3.37 6.94
CA LYS A 42 3.06 -1.95 7.32
C LYS A 42 2.89 -1.06 6.09
N ALA A 43 3.74 -1.23 5.08
CA ALA A 43 3.65 -0.50 3.82
C ALA A 43 2.31 -0.76 3.13
N ALA A 44 1.91 -2.02 3.00
CA ALA A 44 0.65 -2.42 2.38
C ALA A 44 -0.55 -1.76 3.07
N VAL A 45 -0.63 -1.85 4.40
CA VAL A 45 -1.73 -1.27 5.17
C VAL A 45 -1.79 0.24 4.99
N TYR A 46 -0.67 0.95 5.19
CA TYR A 46 -0.63 2.41 5.09
C TYR A 46 -1.04 2.90 3.70
N ILE A 47 -0.46 2.33 2.65
CA ILE A 47 -0.73 2.72 1.26
C ILE A 47 -2.17 2.37 0.88
N ASN A 48 -2.67 1.20 1.27
CA ASN A 48 -4.06 0.81 0.99
C ASN A 48 -5.05 1.76 1.65
N THR A 49 -4.80 2.20 2.89
CA THR A 49 -5.64 3.20 3.57
C THR A 49 -5.69 4.52 2.80
N LEU A 50 -4.55 5.04 2.35
CA LEU A 50 -4.50 6.28 1.57
C LEU A 50 -5.23 6.16 0.24
N VAL A 51 -5.03 5.05 -0.48
CA VAL A 51 -5.68 4.82 -1.78
C VAL A 51 -7.19 4.62 -1.64
N THR A 52 -7.62 3.88 -0.63
CA THR A 52 -9.04 3.68 -0.31
C THR A 52 -9.74 5.03 -0.09
N ASP A 53 -9.18 5.87 0.78
CA ASP A 53 -9.71 7.20 1.06
C ASP A 53 -9.73 8.08 -0.21
N LYS A 54 -8.69 8.00 -1.04
CA LYS A 54 -8.62 8.74 -2.30
C LYS A 54 -9.70 8.32 -3.29
N PHE A 55 -9.93 7.03 -3.51
CA PHE A 55 -11.01 6.56 -4.38
C PHE A 55 -12.39 6.87 -3.82
N GLN A 56 -12.58 6.76 -2.50
CA GLN A 56 -13.83 7.14 -1.85
C GLN A 56 -14.17 8.62 -2.09
N LYS A 57 -13.22 9.52 -1.82
CA LYS A 57 -13.39 10.96 -2.03
C LYS A 57 -13.64 11.31 -3.49
N LEU A 58 -12.93 10.65 -4.40
CA LEU A 58 -13.06 10.88 -5.83
C LEU A 58 -14.43 10.44 -6.37
N LEU A 59 -14.88 9.23 -6.04
CA LEU A 59 -16.20 8.76 -6.48
C LEU A 59 -17.32 9.61 -5.86
N ALA A 60 -17.17 10.02 -4.61
CA ALA A 60 -18.11 10.93 -3.95
C ALA A 60 -18.15 12.32 -4.60
N SER A 61 -17.00 12.90 -4.97
CA SER A 61 -16.97 14.23 -5.61
C SER A 61 -17.63 14.25 -6.99
N HIS A 62 -17.67 13.10 -7.66
CA HIS A 62 -18.38 12.90 -8.93
C HIS A 62 -19.84 12.44 -8.75
N ASN A 63 -20.35 12.40 -7.51
CA ASN A 63 -21.70 11.92 -7.18
C ASN A 63 -22.01 10.50 -7.71
N VAL A 64 -21.00 9.63 -7.72
CA VAL A 64 -21.16 8.23 -8.13
C VAL A 64 -21.79 7.46 -6.97
N SER A 65 -22.95 6.85 -7.22
CA SER A 65 -23.62 5.98 -6.26
C SER A 65 -22.78 4.73 -5.96
N SER A 66 -22.75 4.30 -4.70
CA SER A 66 -22.10 3.04 -4.30
C SER A 66 -22.72 1.80 -4.98
N GLN A 67 -23.99 1.90 -5.44
CA GLN A 67 -24.63 0.87 -6.24
C GLN A 67 -23.98 0.70 -7.63
N ILE A 68 -23.35 1.76 -8.13
CA ILE A 68 -22.68 1.80 -9.44
C ILE A 68 -21.26 1.31 -9.29
N LYS A 69 -20.54 1.85 -8.30
CA LYS A 69 -19.21 1.36 -7.91
C LYS A 69 -18.97 1.54 -6.42
N ASP A 70 -18.71 0.43 -5.75
CA ASP A 70 -18.28 0.41 -4.35
C ASP A 70 -16.76 0.67 -4.27
N PRO A 71 -16.31 1.72 -3.55
CA PRO A 71 -14.89 2.02 -3.36
C PRO A 71 -14.11 0.88 -2.68
N THR A 72 -14.77 0.04 -1.88
CA THR A 72 -14.16 -1.12 -1.21
C THR A 72 -13.71 -2.16 -2.22
N VAL A 73 -14.48 -2.33 -3.31
CA VAL A 73 -14.13 -3.25 -4.40
C VAL A 73 -12.87 -2.73 -5.11
N VAL A 74 -12.85 -1.44 -5.49
CA VAL A 74 -11.66 -0.78 -6.08
C VAL A 74 -10.41 -0.97 -5.22
N SER A 75 -10.58 -0.82 -3.91
CA SER A 75 -9.48 -0.89 -2.94
C SER A 75 -8.91 -2.31 -2.86
N ARG A 76 -9.76 -3.34 -2.94
CA ARG A 76 -9.31 -4.74 -3.01
C ARG A 76 -8.53 -5.03 -4.30
N GLU A 77 -9.03 -4.54 -5.45
CA GLU A 77 -8.30 -4.66 -6.72
C GLU A 77 -6.93 -3.96 -6.69
N PHE A 78 -6.84 -2.83 -5.98
CA PHE A 78 -5.56 -2.15 -5.73
C PHE A 78 -4.65 -2.95 -4.79
N GLU A 79 -5.17 -3.48 -3.68
CA GLU A 79 -4.39 -4.24 -2.70
C GLU A 79 -3.71 -5.47 -3.32
N GLU A 80 -4.39 -6.20 -4.19
CA GLU A 80 -3.84 -7.35 -4.92
C GLU A 80 -2.64 -6.95 -5.80
N GLN A 81 -2.78 -5.83 -6.52
CA GLN A 81 -1.71 -5.32 -7.39
C GLN A 81 -0.55 -4.70 -6.58
N LEU A 82 -0.87 -3.99 -5.50
CA LEU A 82 0.09 -3.39 -4.59
C LEU A 82 0.97 -4.44 -3.93
N SER A 83 0.38 -5.56 -3.48
CA SER A 83 1.13 -6.66 -2.85
C SER A 83 2.23 -7.18 -3.77
N THR A 84 1.93 -7.34 -5.06
CA THR A 84 2.91 -7.76 -6.07
C THR A 84 3.97 -6.67 -6.31
N ALA A 85 3.57 -5.40 -6.34
CA ALA A 85 4.50 -4.29 -6.52
C ALA A 85 5.46 -4.14 -5.32
N LEU A 86 4.97 -4.27 -4.09
CA LEU A 86 5.76 -4.15 -2.86
C LEU A 86 6.83 -5.25 -2.77
N VAL A 87 6.45 -6.51 -3.03
CA VAL A 87 7.41 -7.63 -3.01
C VAL A 87 8.54 -7.43 -4.01
N ASN A 88 8.24 -6.87 -5.20
CA ASN A 88 9.23 -6.72 -6.27
C ASN A 88 10.06 -5.42 -6.17
N ARG A 89 9.54 -4.38 -5.51
CA ARG A 89 10.09 -3.02 -5.64
C ARG A 89 10.43 -2.33 -4.32
N MET A 90 10.06 -2.89 -3.17
CA MET A 90 10.47 -2.33 -1.88
C MET A 90 12.00 -2.47 -1.71
N ALA A 91 12.68 -1.35 -1.53
CA ALA A 91 14.11 -1.30 -1.36
C ALA A 91 14.49 -1.36 0.13
N VAL A 92 15.39 -2.28 0.48
CA VAL A 92 16.07 -2.28 1.78
C VAL A 92 17.06 -1.11 1.82
N ARG A 93 16.95 -0.24 2.82
CA ARG A 93 17.86 0.90 3.00
C ARG A 93 18.89 0.66 4.09
N GLU A 94 18.46 0.14 5.23
CA GLU A 94 19.35 -0.07 6.37
C GLU A 94 18.86 -1.24 7.24
N TRP A 95 19.80 -2.01 7.76
CA TRP A 95 19.56 -3.02 8.79
C TRP A 95 20.18 -2.58 10.10
N TYR A 96 19.49 -2.85 11.20
CA TYR A 96 20.05 -2.81 12.54
C TYR A 96 19.68 -4.09 13.28
N GLU A 97 20.65 -4.73 13.91
CA GLU A 97 20.47 -6.02 14.55
C GLU A 97 20.97 -6.01 15.97
N GLU A 98 20.23 -6.72 16.83
CA GLU A 98 20.59 -6.93 18.21
C GLU A 98 20.69 -8.44 18.46
N LYS A 99 21.77 -8.83 19.13
CA LYS A 99 21.98 -10.19 19.64
C LYS A 99 21.86 -10.16 21.14
N TRP A 100 21.01 -11.03 21.66
CA TRP A 100 20.70 -11.13 23.07
C TRP A 100 20.88 -12.56 23.57
N GLN A 101 21.08 -12.71 24.86
CA GLN A 101 21.14 -14.01 25.53
C GLN A 101 20.14 -14.00 26.69
N ASP A 102 19.35 -15.07 26.83
CA ASP A 102 18.49 -15.26 28.00
C ASP A 102 19.26 -15.87 29.19
N GLU A 103 18.61 -15.94 30.35
CA GLU A 103 19.20 -16.50 31.59
C GLU A 103 19.60 -17.97 31.46
N SER A 104 19.02 -18.71 30.50
CA SER A 104 19.38 -20.10 30.21
C SER A 104 20.56 -20.23 29.24
N GLY A 105 21.14 -19.11 28.80
CA GLY A 105 22.23 -19.08 27.85
C GLY A 105 21.81 -19.16 26.39
N ARG A 106 20.50 -19.21 26.08
CA ARG A 106 20.01 -19.26 24.69
C ARG A 106 20.15 -17.89 24.05
N THR A 107 20.76 -17.89 22.87
CA THR A 107 20.94 -16.68 22.06
C THR A 107 19.72 -16.45 21.17
N TYR A 108 19.30 -15.19 21.06
CA TYR A 108 18.29 -14.76 20.10
C TYR A 108 18.70 -13.47 19.40
N TRP A 109 18.13 -13.28 18.22
CA TRP A 109 18.37 -12.16 17.32
C TRP A 109 17.08 -11.37 17.16
N ILE A 110 17.21 -10.05 17.12
CA ILE A 110 16.16 -9.10 16.75
C ILE A 110 16.72 -8.25 15.61
N ALA A 111 15.97 -8.12 14.52
CA ALA A 111 16.33 -7.29 13.39
C ALA A 111 15.33 -6.16 13.23
N PHE A 112 15.85 -5.01 12.82
CA PHE A 112 15.12 -3.82 12.44
C PHE A 112 15.52 -3.48 11.01
N LEU A 113 14.52 -3.17 10.19
CA LEU A 113 14.67 -2.84 8.78
C LEU A 113 14.13 -1.45 8.53
N LEU A 114 14.94 -0.56 7.96
CA LEU A 114 14.45 0.61 7.25
C LEU A 114 14.29 0.24 5.78
N SER A 115 13.07 0.32 5.27
CA SER A 115 12.76 0.13 3.85
C SER A 115 12.17 1.39 3.23
N GLU A 116 12.19 1.44 1.91
CA GLU A 116 11.58 2.48 1.10
C GLU A 116 10.74 1.86 -0.02
N VAL A 117 9.53 2.38 -0.22
CA VAL A 117 8.69 2.00 -1.35
C VAL A 117 8.75 3.10 -2.40
N PRO A 118 9.23 2.84 -3.64
CA PRO A 118 9.29 3.87 -4.65
C PRO A 118 7.90 4.45 -4.92
N ALA A 119 7.73 5.77 -4.74
CA ALA A 119 6.45 6.43 -4.95
C ALA A 119 5.90 6.21 -6.38
N SER A 120 6.80 6.12 -7.38
CA SER A 120 6.46 5.76 -8.76
C SER A 120 5.78 4.39 -8.86
N SER A 121 6.17 3.42 -8.03
CA SER A 121 5.56 2.09 -8.05
C SER A 121 4.12 2.14 -7.57
N ILE A 122 3.85 2.95 -6.55
CA ILE A 122 2.50 3.13 -6.02
C ILE A 122 1.64 3.89 -7.03
N ASP A 123 2.18 4.94 -7.64
CA ASP A 123 1.51 5.71 -8.68
C ASP A 123 1.14 4.85 -9.91
N GLU A 124 2.07 4.02 -10.37
CA GLU A 124 1.84 3.05 -11.44
C GLU A 124 0.72 2.07 -11.08
N THR A 125 0.75 1.48 -9.88
CA THR A 125 -0.29 0.57 -9.40
C THR A 125 -1.64 1.28 -9.30
N TYR A 126 -1.67 2.50 -8.76
CA TYR A 126 -2.88 3.31 -8.62
C TYR A 126 -3.52 3.61 -9.98
N LYS A 127 -2.73 4.09 -10.95
CA LYS A 127 -3.17 4.37 -12.31
C LYS A 127 -3.65 3.11 -13.02
N ARG A 128 -2.95 1.99 -12.84
CA ARG A 128 -3.36 0.69 -13.41
C ARG A 128 -4.72 0.24 -12.87
N THR A 129 -4.95 0.33 -11.56
CA THR A 129 -6.27 0.04 -10.98
C THR A 129 -7.34 0.96 -11.56
N ALA A 130 -7.09 2.27 -11.63
CA ALA A 130 -8.05 3.21 -12.21
C ALA A 130 -8.36 2.90 -13.70
N GLN A 131 -7.36 2.48 -14.49
CA GLN A 131 -7.56 2.06 -15.88
C GLN A 131 -8.42 0.79 -16.00
N ILE A 132 -8.17 -0.22 -15.15
CA ILE A 132 -8.98 -1.44 -15.11
C ILE A 132 -10.44 -1.08 -14.81
N GLU A 133 -10.64 -0.25 -13.79
CA GLU A 133 -11.97 0.17 -13.36
C GLU A 133 -12.70 1.00 -14.40
N LYS A 134 -11.99 1.94 -15.05
CA LYS A 134 -12.53 2.68 -16.19
C LYS A 134 -13.02 1.72 -17.28
N GLY A 135 -12.23 0.70 -17.61
CA GLY A 135 -12.61 -0.31 -18.62
C GLY A 135 -13.87 -1.09 -18.24
N ILE A 136 -14.06 -1.41 -16.96
CA ILE A 136 -15.29 -2.07 -16.46
C ILE A 136 -16.47 -1.11 -16.57
N MET A 137 -16.32 0.16 -16.16
CA MET A 137 -17.38 1.16 -16.24
C MET A 137 -17.77 1.48 -17.69
N GLN A 138 -16.82 1.50 -18.62
CA GLN A 138 -17.09 1.77 -20.03
C GLN A 138 -18.00 0.69 -20.62
N LYS A 139 -17.70 -0.58 -20.37
CA LYS A 139 -18.55 -1.69 -20.83
C LYS A 139 -19.98 -1.56 -20.28
N ARG A 140 -20.12 -1.24 -19.00
CA ARG A 140 -21.43 -1.05 -18.36
C ARG A 140 -22.18 0.15 -18.92
N TYR A 141 -21.48 1.24 -19.26
CA TYR A 141 -22.05 2.40 -19.93
C TYR A 141 -22.61 2.02 -21.31
N ASP A 142 -21.83 1.27 -22.10
CA ASP A 142 -22.20 0.87 -23.47
C ASP A 142 -23.43 -0.09 -23.47
N GLU A 143 -23.56 -0.90 -22.43
CA GLU A 143 -24.68 -1.85 -22.24
C GLU A 143 -25.92 -1.23 -21.58
N ALA A 144 -25.81 -0.03 -20.99
CA ALA A 144 -26.90 0.58 -20.26
C ALA A 144 -28.00 1.08 -21.20
N LEU A 145 -29.25 0.69 -20.91
CA LEU A 145 -30.44 1.14 -21.64
C LEU A 145 -31.13 2.34 -20.99
N ASP A 146 -30.93 2.51 -19.68
CA ASP A 146 -31.52 3.59 -18.89
C ASP A 146 -30.60 4.82 -18.81
N GLU A 147 -31.15 6.00 -19.06
CA GLU A 147 -30.38 7.25 -19.11
C GLU A 147 -29.80 7.62 -17.74
N LYS A 148 -30.51 7.37 -16.64
CA LYS A 148 -29.99 7.63 -15.29
C LYS A 148 -28.80 6.72 -14.97
N ALA A 149 -28.84 5.46 -15.39
CA ALA A 149 -27.71 4.55 -15.29
C ALA A 149 -26.51 5.03 -16.13
N LYS A 150 -26.75 5.48 -17.37
CA LYS A 150 -25.68 6.04 -18.24
C LYS A 150 -25.02 7.27 -17.62
N GLU A 151 -25.80 8.19 -17.04
CA GLU A 151 -25.26 9.36 -16.34
C GLU A 151 -24.33 8.96 -15.20
N GLN A 152 -24.72 7.95 -14.42
CA GLN A 152 -23.89 7.46 -13.32
C GLN A 152 -22.61 6.75 -13.79
N PHE A 153 -22.69 5.93 -14.84
CA PHE A 153 -21.49 5.32 -15.41
C PHE A 153 -20.56 6.36 -16.03
N LYS A 154 -21.11 7.41 -16.67
CA LYS A 154 -20.34 8.53 -17.18
C LYS A 154 -19.62 9.28 -16.06
N ALA A 155 -20.30 9.59 -14.96
CA ALA A 155 -19.68 10.20 -13.79
C ALA A 155 -18.54 9.33 -13.22
N ALA A 156 -18.71 8.00 -13.20
CA ALA A 156 -17.65 7.09 -12.79
C ALA A 156 -16.46 7.07 -13.77
N LEU A 157 -16.72 7.13 -15.08
CA LEU A 157 -15.68 7.25 -16.11
C LEU A 157 -14.86 8.54 -15.94
N ASP A 158 -15.54 9.67 -15.73
CA ASP A 158 -14.90 10.97 -15.49
C ASP A 158 -14.05 10.95 -14.21
N ALA A 159 -14.55 10.32 -13.14
CA ALA A 159 -13.80 10.09 -11.91
C ALA A 159 -12.52 9.28 -12.18
N PHE A 160 -12.59 8.16 -12.88
CA PHE A 160 -11.40 7.35 -13.16
C PHE A 160 -10.42 8.03 -14.12
N ASP A 161 -10.90 8.83 -15.07
CA ASP A 161 -10.03 9.67 -15.90
C ASP A 161 -9.27 10.72 -15.08
N GLU A 162 -9.94 11.31 -14.09
CA GLU A 162 -9.29 12.21 -13.14
C GLU A 162 -8.23 11.48 -12.29
N ALA A 163 -8.53 10.27 -11.79
CA ALA A 163 -7.55 9.44 -11.08
C ALA A 163 -6.31 9.16 -11.93
N ILE A 164 -6.49 8.75 -13.19
CA ILE A 164 -5.38 8.43 -14.10
C ILE A 164 -4.52 9.67 -14.35
N ARG A 165 -5.15 10.82 -14.56
CA ARG A 165 -4.46 12.09 -14.84
C ARG A 165 -3.70 12.61 -13.63
N ARG A 166 -4.30 12.56 -12.43
CA ARG A 166 -3.70 13.10 -11.20
C ARG A 166 -2.69 12.13 -10.56
N GLY A 167 -2.88 10.83 -10.72
CA GLY A 167 -2.04 9.83 -10.06
C GLY A 167 -2.22 9.76 -8.54
N PHE A 168 -1.33 9.03 -7.88
CA PHE A 168 -1.46 8.70 -6.46
C PHE A 168 -1.17 9.90 -5.53
N GLU A 169 -0.29 10.83 -5.90
CA GLU A 169 0.17 12.00 -5.09
C GLU A 169 -0.24 11.93 -3.59
N PRO A 170 0.62 11.31 -2.74
CA PRO A 170 0.34 11.04 -1.33
C PRO A 170 0.27 12.29 -0.44
#